data_AF-A0A960YLJ3-F1
#
_entry.id   AF-A0A960YLJ3-F1
#
_cell.length_a   1.000
_cell.length_b   1.000
_cell.length_c   1.000
_cell.angle_alpha   90.00
_cell.angle_beta   90.00
_cell.angle_gamma   90.00
#
_symmetry.space_group_name_H-M   'P 1'
#
loop_
_entity.id
_entity.type
_entity.pdbx_description
1 polymer ?
#
loop_
_entity_poly.entity_id
_entity_poly.type
_entity_poly.pdbx_seq_one_letter_code
_entity_poly.pdbx_strand_id
1 'polypeptide(L)' 'IVTQIEPLEKFYPAEGYHQDYFNQNPGNPYCIFVIQPKLAKMGKSK' A
#
# COMPACT_ATOMS: atom_id res chain seq x y z
N ILE A 1 10.05 -10.58 17.15
CA ILE A 1 9.91 -9.16 16.71
C ILE A 1 11.27 -8.74 16.16
N VAL A 2 11.33 -8.16 14.96
CA VAL A 2 12.58 -7.87 14.22
C VAL A 2 12.65 -6.43 13.68
N THR A 3 11.90 -5.52 14.31
CA THR A 3 11.78 -4.12 13.87
C THR A 3 12.99 -3.29 14.28
N GLN A 4 13.54 -2.51 13.35
CA GLN A 4 14.64 -1.57 13.57
C GLN A 4 14.10 -0.25 14.14
N ILE A 5 14.80 0.32 15.13
CA ILE A 5 14.44 1.60 15.78
C ILE A 5 15.63 2.55 15.63
N GLU A 6 15.51 3.52 14.74
CA GLU A 6 16.58 4.47 14.41
C GLU A 6 16.02 5.88 14.16
N PRO A 7 16.84 6.93 14.35
CA PRO A 7 16.45 8.29 13.97
C PRO A 7 16.24 8.42 12.46
N LEU A 8 15.24 9.20 12.05
CA LEU A 8 15.06 9.57 10.65
C LEU A 8 16.16 10.53 10.21
N GLU A 9 16.99 10.13 9.24
CA GLU A 9 17.99 11.03 8.64
C GLU A 9 17.38 11.92 7.57
N LYS A 10 16.90 11.32 6.47
CA LYS A 10 16.32 12.03 5.33
C LYS A 10 15.30 11.16 4.62
N PHE A 11 14.15 11.77 4.30
CA PHE A 11 13.09 11.12 3.53
C PHE A 11 13.16 11.55 2.07
N TYR A 12 13.09 10.60 1.15
CA TYR A 12 13.02 10.84 -0.28
C TYR A 12 11.65 10.36 -0.77
N PRO A 13 10.77 11.27 -1.26
CA PRO A 13 9.45 10.86 -1.73
C PRO A 13 9.58 9.98 -2.97
N ALA A 14 8.78 8.92 -3.02
CA ALA A 14 8.64 8.09 -4.20
C ALA A 14 7.93 8.84 -5.33
N GLU A 15 8.10 8.37 -6.56
CA GLU A 15 7.48 8.90 -7.77
C GLU A 15 5.94 8.98 -7.63
N GLY A 16 5.34 9.92 -8.37
CA GLY A 16 3.90 10.21 -8.23
C GLY A 16 2.98 9.01 -8.46
N TYR A 17 3.33 8.10 -9.37
CA TYR A 17 2.52 6.91 -9.64
C TYR A 17 2.57 5.86 -8.51
N HIS A 18 3.54 5.95 -7.61
CA HIS A 18 3.58 5.12 -6.40
C HIS A 18 2.63 5.63 -5.32
N GLN A 19 2.26 6.91 -5.37
CA GLN A 19 1.37 7.51 -4.40
C GLN A 19 -0.07 7.07 -4.66
N ASP A 20 -0.78 6.69 -3.61
CA ASP A 20 -2.20 6.32 -3.68
C ASP A 20 -2.52 5.23 -4.73
N TYR A 21 -1.56 4.33 -4.96
CA TYR A 21 -1.57 3.37 -6.08
C TYR A 21 -2.87 2.55 -6.17
N PHE A 22 -3.34 1.99 -5.04
CA PHE A 22 -4.56 1.18 -5.00
C PHE A 22 -5.82 1.98 -5.36
N ASN A 23 -5.83 3.27 -5.05
CA ASN A 23 -6.95 4.16 -5.35
C ASN A 23 -6.95 4.59 -6.81
N GLN A 24 -5.78 4.89 -7.36
CA GLN A 24 -5.60 5.30 -8.76
C GLN A 24 -5.67 4.12 -9.76
N ASN A 25 -5.48 2.87 -9.31
CA ASN A 25 -5.42 1.70 -10.18
C ASN A 25 -6.44 0.59 -9.79
N PRO A 26 -7.75 0.90 -9.65
CA PRO A 26 -8.73 -0.07 -9.13
C PRO A 26 -8.93 -1.29 -10.04
N GLY A 27 -8.72 -1.14 -11.35
CA GLY A 27 -8.85 -2.22 -12.33
C GLY A 27 -7.59 -3.07 -12.50
N ASN A 28 -6.48 -2.74 -11.83
CA ASN A 28 -5.27 -3.52 -11.96
C ASN A 28 -5.48 -4.92 -11.34
N PRO A 29 -5.14 -6.03 -12.04
CA PRO A 29 -5.30 -7.38 -11.52
C PRO A 29 -4.65 -7.60 -10.16
N TYR A 30 -3.51 -6.94 -9.89
CA TYR A 30 -2.86 -7.01 -8.58
C TYR A 30 -3.76 -6.43 -7.47
N CYS A 31 -4.40 -5.30 -7.72
CA CYS A 31 -5.31 -4.68 -6.77
C CYS A 31 -6.51 -5.59 -6.47
N ILE A 32 -7.06 -6.25 -7.49
CA ILE A 32 -8.22 -7.13 -7.38
C ILE A 32 -7.88 -8.44 -6.68
N PHE A 33 -6.85 -9.16 -7.13
CA PHE A 33 -6.60 -10.52 -6.64
C PHE A 33 -5.74 -10.57 -5.38
N VAL A 34 -5.01 -9.50 -5.05
CA VAL A 34 -4.08 -9.48 -3.91
C VAL A 34 -4.53 -8.52 -2.80
N ILE A 35 -4.91 -7.29 -3.15
CA ILE A 35 -5.24 -6.25 -2.14
C ILE A 35 -6.67 -6.41 -1.63
N GLN A 36 -7.67 -6.51 -2.51
CA GLN A 36 -9.08 -6.59 -2.10
C GLN A 36 -9.38 -7.73 -1.11
N PRO A 37 -8.89 -8.97 -1.28
CA PRO A 37 -9.17 -10.04 -0.32
C PRO A 37 -8.57 -9.77 1.07
N LYS A 38 -7.44 -9.04 1.12
CA LYS A 38 -6.84 -8.64 2.40
C LYS A 38 -7.68 -7.58 3.09
N LEU A 39 -8.19 -6.59 2.34
CA LEU A 39 -9.10 -5.58 2.88
C LEU A 39 -10.39 -6.21 3.40
N ALA A 40 -10.99 -7.14 2.63
CA ALA A 40 -12.19 -7.85 3.03
C ALA A 40 -12.01 -8.61 4.35
N LYS A 41 -10.86 -9.25 4.56
CA LYS A 41 -10.51 -9.91 5.84
C LYS A 41 -10.45 -8.94 7.02
N MET A 42 -10.15 -7.66 6.77
CA MET A 42 -10.13 -6.59 7.77
C MET A 42 -11.50 -5.91 7.90
N GLY A 43 -12.56 -6.44 7.28
CA GLY A 43 -13.90 -5.85 7.29
C GLY A 43 -13.98 -4.55 6.49
N LYS A 44 -13.04 -4.32 5.56
CA LYS A 44 -13.02 -3.15 4.69
C LYS A 44 -13.33 -3.59 3.28
N SER A 45 -14.35 -2.99 2.67
CA SER A 45 -14.53 -3.01 1.22
C SER A 45 -14.22 -1.63 0.69
N LYS A 46 -13.57 -1.58 -0.46
CA LYS A 46 -13.57 -0.38 -1.28
C LYS A 46 -14.93 -0.26 -1.99
#